data_AF-A0A3B0UHZ9-F1
#
_entry.id   AF-A0A3B0UHZ9-F1
#
_cell.length_a   1.000
_cell.length_b   1.000
_cell.length_c   1.000
_cell.angle_alpha   90.00
_cell.angle_beta   90.00
_cell.angle_gamma   90.00
#
_symmetry.space_group_name_H-M   'P 1'
#
loop_
_entity.id
_entity.type
_entity.pdbx_description
1 polymer ?
#
loop_
_entity_poly.entity_id
_entity_poly.type
_entity_poly.pdbx_seq_one_letter_code
_entity_poly.pdbx_strand_id
1 'polypeptide(L)'
;MDNFLKELPELAKEKHFENKKYFAKLKKRTPKKLDLIMQELHDNEFDKTDCLTCGNCCKTTSPIFTDKDIERISKHLKMKVVNFISHYLERDPDDFYVLKTAPCTFLDLNDNTCFIYDVRPKACREYPHTNRKKFIQITNLTLNNTAICPAVYHIVEALKVKLPL
;
A
#
# COMPACT_ATOMS: atom_id res chain seq x y z
N MET A 1 -6.92 15.05 9.09
CA MET A 1 -6.42 13.71 8.71
C MET A 1 -6.52 12.74 9.89
N ASP A 2 -5.99 13.09 11.06
CA ASP A 2 -5.89 12.17 12.22
C ASP A 2 -7.21 11.56 12.70
N ASN A 3 -8.30 12.34 12.73
CA ASN A 3 -9.61 11.79 13.12
C ASN A 3 -10.10 10.74 12.12
N PHE A 4 -9.97 11.02 10.82
CA PHE A 4 -10.37 10.08 9.78
C PHE A 4 -9.53 8.79 9.81
N LEU A 5 -8.22 8.88 10.09
CA LEU A 5 -7.37 7.71 10.22
C LEU A 5 -7.79 6.78 11.37
N LYS A 6 -8.27 7.33 12.48
CA LYS A 6 -8.77 6.53 13.62
C LYS A 6 -10.06 5.78 13.28
N GLU A 7 -10.91 6.40 12.46
CA GLU A 7 -12.20 5.82 12.03
C GLU A 7 -12.06 4.88 10.83
N LEU A 8 -11.01 5.02 10.03
CA LEU A 8 -10.80 4.29 8.79
C LEU A 8 -10.94 2.77 8.92
N PRO A 9 -10.37 2.09 9.94
CA PRO A 9 -10.53 0.65 10.09
C PRO A 9 -11.99 0.22 10.27
N GLU A 10 -12.78 0.97 11.05
CA GLU A 10 -14.20 0.67 11.26
C GLU A 10 -15.02 1.00 10.01
N LEU A 11 -14.76 2.13 9.33
CA LEU A 11 -15.40 2.46 8.05
C LEU A 11 -15.14 1.40 6.98
N ALA A 12 -13.91 0.90 6.91
CA ALA A 12 -13.52 -0.17 5.98
C ALA A 12 -14.21 -1.49 6.33
N LYS A 13 -14.35 -1.80 7.63
CA LYS A 13 -15.04 -2.99 8.12
C LYS A 13 -16.54 -2.96 7.83
N GLU A 14 -17.20 -1.82 8.05
CA GLU A 14 -18.62 -1.62 7.71
C GLU A 14 -18.88 -1.86 6.23
N LYS A 15 -18.00 -1.32 5.36
CA LYS A 15 -18.10 -1.49 3.91
C LYS A 15 -17.47 -2.78 3.38
N HIS A 16 -16.86 -3.61 4.22
CA HIS A 16 -16.08 -4.78 3.77
C HIS A 16 -16.95 -5.78 2.99
N PHE A 17 -18.14 -6.10 3.49
CA PHE A 17 -19.05 -7.04 2.81
C PHE A 17 -19.53 -6.48 1.47
N GLU A 18 -19.88 -5.20 1.43
CA GLU A 18 -20.29 -4.50 0.21
C GLU A 18 -19.17 -4.51 -0.83
N ASN A 19 -17.96 -4.08 -0.44
CA ASN A 19 -16.80 -4.00 -1.32
C ASN A 19 -16.38 -5.39 -1.83
N LYS A 20 -16.43 -6.42 -0.97
CA LYS A 20 -16.20 -7.81 -1.35
C LYS A 20 -17.20 -8.29 -2.41
N LYS A 21 -18.50 -7.99 -2.22
CA LYS A 21 -19.56 -8.34 -3.17
C LYS A 21 -19.40 -7.58 -4.49
N TYR A 22 -19.06 -6.31 -4.42
CA TYR A 22 -18.76 -5.47 -5.59
C TYR A 22 -17.60 -6.05 -6.41
N PHE A 23 -16.46 -6.34 -5.78
CA PHE A 23 -15.32 -6.95 -6.47
C PHE A 23 -15.63 -8.34 -7.05
N ALA A 24 -16.46 -9.13 -6.38
CA ALA A 24 -16.92 -10.40 -6.94
C ALA A 24 -17.73 -10.21 -8.24
N LYS A 25 -18.59 -9.19 -8.31
CA LYS A 25 -19.30 -8.83 -9.56
C LYS A 25 -18.34 -8.31 -10.62
N LEU A 26 -17.42 -7.42 -10.24
CA LEU A 26 -16.42 -6.84 -11.15
C LEU A 26 -15.53 -7.92 -11.78
N LYS A 27 -15.17 -8.97 -11.04
CA LYS A 27 -14.43 -10.14 -11.56
C LYS A 27 -15.23 -10.94 -12.60
N LYS A 28 -16.54 -11.08 -12.40
CA LYS A 28 -17.40 -11.80 -13.35
C LYS A 28 -17.61 -11.01 -14.65
N ARG A 29 -17.59 -9.68 -14.58
CA ARG A 29 -17.84 -8.77 -15.71
C ARG A 29 -16.78 -7.67 -15.74
N THR A 30 -15.53 -8.06 -15.96
CA THR A 30 -14.41 -7.12 -15.96
C THR A 30 -14.44 -6.24 -17.21
N PRO A 31 -14.61 -4.91 -17.09
CA PRO A 31 -14.56 -4.01 -18.24
C PRO A 31 -13.17 -4.00 -18.88
N LYS A 32 -13.10 -3.96 -20.21
CA LYS A 32 -11.81 -3.90 -20.94
C LYS A 32 -10.95 -2.70 -20.53
N LYS A 33 -11.58 -1.60 -20.12
CA LYS A 33 -10.92 -0.35 -19.73
C LYS A 33 -10.71 -0.22 -18.20
N LEU A 34 -10.88 -1.29 -17.42
CA LEU A 34 -10.78 -1.21 -15.96
C LEU A 34 -9.45 -0.63 -15.48
N ASP A 35 -8.32 -1.09 -16.03
CA ASP A 35 -7.01 -0.59 -15.62
C ASP A 35 -6.83 0.91 -15.94
N LEU A 36 -7.39 1.40 -17.04
CA LEU A 36 -7.37 2.83 -17.39
C LEU A 36 -8.22 3.66 -16.42
N ILE A 37 -9.40 3.14 -16.05
CA ILE A 37 -10.27 3.79 -15.06
C ILE A 37 -9.57 3.85 -13.70
N MET A 38 -8.92 2.75 -13.30
CA MET A 38 -8.19 2.70 -12.03
C MET A 38 -6.99 3.66 -12.01
N GLN A 39 -6.30 3.82 -13.14
CA GLN A 39 -5.24 4.81 -13.27
C GLN A 39 -5.78 6.24 -13.12
N GLU A 40 -6.86 6.59 -13.83
CA GLU A 40 -7.54 7.90 -13.70
C GLU A 40 -7.96 8.18 -12.25
N LEU A 41 -8.56 7.19 -11.57
CA LEU A 41 -8.98 7.32 -10.18
C LEU A 41 -7.80 7.47 -9.21
N HIS A 42 -6.70 6.75 -9.46
CA HIS A 42 -5.49 6.87 -8.66
C HIS A 42 -4.89 8.27 -8.79
N ASP A 43 -4.67 8.73 -10.02
CA ASP A 43 -4.05 10.02 -10.30
C ASP A 43 -4.89 11.16 -9.67
N ASN A 44 -6.21 11.15 -9.88
CA ASN A 44 -7.13 12.12 -9.27
C ASN A 44 -7.14 12.11 -7.74
N GLU A 45 -6.92 10.97 -7.08
CA GLU A 45 -6.86 10.90 -5.62
C GLU A 45 -5.51 11.41 -5.09
N PHE A 46 -4.41 11.11 -5.78
CA PHE A 46 -3.07 11.53 -5.38
C PHE A 46 -2.73 12.98 -5.76
N ASP A 47 -3.48 13.62 -6.65
CA ASP A 47 -3.44 15.08 -6.87
C ASP A 47 -3.82 15.88 -5.61
N LYS A 48 -4.59 15.26 -4.70
CA LYS A 48 -5.06 15.86 -3.44
C LYS A 48 -4.63 15.09 -2.19
N THR A 49 -3.87 14.00 -2.34
CA THR A 49 -3.40 13.18 -1.22
C THR A 49 -1.89 13.24 -1.12
N ASP A 50 -1.40 13.76 -0.01
CA ASP A 50 0.01 13.67 0.35
C ASP A 50 0.24 12.55 1.39
N CYS A 51 1.08 11.58 1.02
CA CYS A 51 1.48 10.47 1.89
C CYS A 51 2.14 10.95 3.19
N LEU A 52 2.86 12.08 3.17
CA LEU A 52 3.49 12.67 4.35
C LEU A 52 2.46 13.22 5.35
N THR A 53 1.21 13.43 4.93
CA THR A 53 0.14 13.87 5.84
C THR A 53 -0.23 12.79 6.86
N CYS A 54 -0.15 11.50 6.50
CA CYS A 54 -0.53 10.40 7.41
C CYS A 54 0.62 9.47 7.77
N GLY A 55 1.45 9.08 6.80
CA GLY A 55 2.46 8.03 6.95
C GLY A 55 1.90 6.69 7.44
N ASN A 56 0.59 6.44 7.33
CA ASN A 56 -0.06 5.36 8.10
C ASN A 56 0.46 3.98 7.72
N CYS A 57 0.65 3.70 6.42
CA CYS A 57 1.24 2.44 5.98
C CYS A 57 2.68 2.29 6.49
N CYS A 58 3.49 3.35 6.52
CA CYS A 58 4.84 3.31 7.10
C CYS A 58 4.83 3.08 8.62
N LYS A 59 3.75 3.47 9.32
CA LYS A 59 3.61 3.28 10.78
C LYS A 59 3.09 1.90 11.17
N THR A 60 2.29 1.27 10.32
CA THR A 60 1.47 0.10 10.71
C THR A 60 1.73 -1.15 9.88
N THR A 61 2.47 -1.04 8.78
CA THR A 61 2.71 -2.16 7.86
C THR A 61 4.20 -2.35 7.61
N SER A 62 4.54 -3.57 7.19
CA SER A 62 5.89 -3.95 6.80
C SER A 62 5.90 -4.28 5.30
N PRO A 63 6.76 -3.62 4.49
CA PRO A 63 6.87 -3.95 3.08
C PRO A 63 7.68 -5.23 2.89
N ILE A 64 7.43 -5.94 1.79
CA ILE A 64 8.29 -7.03 1.35
C ILE A 64 9.59 -6.45 0.76
N PHE A 65 10.72 -7.02 1.17
CA PHE A 65 12.04 -6.73 0.63
C PHE A 65 12.46 -7.86 -0.30
N THR A 66 12.72 -7.53 -1.56
CA THR A 66 13.36 -8.48 -2.49
C THR A 66 14.86 -8.49 -2.28
N ASP A 67 15.57 -9.54 -2.72
CA ASP A 67 17.04 -9.58 -2.65
C ASP A 67 17.67 -8.35 -3.33
N LYS A 68 17.09 -7.90 -4.46
CA LYS A 68 17.52 -6.68 -5.15
C LYS A 68 17.29 -5.42 -4.32
N ASP A 69 16.21 -5.35 -3.54
CA ASP A 69 15.99 -4.23 -2.62
C ASP A 69 17.01 -4.27 -1.49
N ILE A 70 17.29 -5.45 -0.92
CA ILE A 70 18.27 -5.66 0.15
C ILE A 70 19.67 -5.22 -0.30
N GLU A 71 20.14 -5.68 -1.45
CA GLU A 71 21.44 -5.28 -2.02
C GLU A 71 21.52 -3.76 -2.23
N ARG A 72 20.49 -3.17 -2.83
CA ARG A 72 20.46 -1.76 -3.17
C ARG A 72 20.38 -0.85 -1.94
N ILE A 73 19.58 -1.22 -0.93
CA ILE A 73 19.44 -0.45 0.32
C ILE A 73 20.69 -0.61 1.19
N SER A 74 21.21 -1.83 1.35
CA SER A 74 22.43 -2.07 2.13
C SER A 74 23.62 -1.31 1.56
N LYS A 75 23.75 -1.24 0.23
CA LYS A 75 24.76 -0.39 -0.44
C LYS A 75 24.57 1.09 -0.11
N HIS A 76 23.34 1.60 -0.13
CA HIS A 76 23.05 3.00 0.21
C HIS A 76 23.42 3.33 1.66
N LEU A 77 23.11 2.41 2.58
CA LEU A 77 23.46 2.53 4.01
C LEU A 77 24.92 2.19 4.33
N LYS A 78 25.75 1.91 3.30
CA LYS A 78 27.16 1.52 3.44
C LYS A 78 27.38 0.35 4.40
N MET A 79 26.52 -0.66 4.33
CA MET A 79 26.58 -1.85 5.16
C MET A 79 26.56 -3.15 4.34
N LYS A 80 27.10 -4.23 4.92
CA LYS A 80 27.04 -5.56 4.30
C LYS A 80 25.60 -6.08 4.29
N VAL A 81 25.22 -6.79 3.23
CA VAL A 81 23.90 -7.44 3.09
C VAL A 81 23.52 -8.28 4.30
N VAL A 82 24.45 -9.14 4.78
CA VAL A 82 24.22 -9.99 5.96
C VAL A 82 23.89 -9.16 7.20
N ASN A 83 24.56 -8.01 7.39
CA ASN A 83 24.28 -7.11 8.50
C ASN A 83 22.94 -6.40 8.31
N PHE A 84 22.57 -6.04 7.08
CA PHE A 84 21.27 -5.41 6.80
C PHE A 84 20.12 -6.38 7.14
N ILE A 85 20.22 -7.62 6.68
CA ILE A 85 19.24 -8.66 7.00
C ILE A 85 19.19 -8.88 8.51
N SER A 86 20.34 -9.15 9.12
CA SER A 86 20.42 -9.43 10.57
C SER A 86 19.88 -8.28 11.42
N HIS A 87 20.08 -7.03 11.01
CA HIS A 87 19.66 -5.87 11.79
C HIS A 87 18.20 -5.49 11.55
N TYR A 88 17.75 -5.46 10.29
CA TYR A 88 16.45 -4.89 9.92
C TYR A 88 15.38 -5.92 9.56
N LEU A 89 15.75 -7.12 9.10
CA LEU A 89 14.82 -8.03 8.42
C LEU A 89 14.68 -9.40 9.09
N GLU A 90 13.48 -9.95 9.00
CA GLU A 90 13.17 -11.35 9.30
C GLU A 90 12.34 -11.97 8.19
N ARG A 91 12.17 -13.29 8.22
CA ARG A 91 11.30 -14.00 7.28
C ARG A 91 9.93 -14.17 7.92
N ASP A 92 8.89 -13.79 7.19
CA ASP A 92 7.50 -14.03 7.59
C ASP A 92 7.09 -15.50 7.31
N PRO A 93 5.86 -15.93 7.69
CA PRO A 93 5.40 -17.30 7.45
C PRO A 93 5.33 -17.71 5.97
N ASP A 94 5.30 -16.74 5.05
CA ASP A 94 5.28 -16.97 3.60
C ASP A 94 6.70 -16.92 2.99
N ASP A 95 7.74 -16.90 3.84
CA ASP A 95 9.16 -16.87 3.49
C ASP A 95 9.60 -15.58 2.78
N PHE A 96 8.91 -14.46 3.02
CA PHE A 96 9.31 -13.13 2.54
C PHE A 96 10.15 -12.39 3.58
N TYR A 97 11.13 -11.62 3.12
CA TYR A 97 11.83 -10.67 3.99
C TYR A 97 10.93 -9.47 4.31
N VAL A 98 10.72 -9.24 5.60
CA VAL A 98 9.93 -8.14 6.18
C VAL A 98 10.71 -7.45 7.30
N LEU A 99 10.35 -6.22 7.66
CA LEU A 99 10.93 -5.54 8.82
C LEU A 99 10.62 -6.26 10.13
N LYS A 100 11.60 -6.30 11.03
CA LYS A 100 11.46 -6.80 12.41
C LYS A 100 10.65 -5.89 13.33
N THR A 101 10.56 -4.60 13.00
CA THR A 101 9.94 -3.60 13.86
C THR A 101 8.90 -2.77 13.11
N ALA A 102 7.89 -2.34 13.85
CA ALA A 102 6.90 -1.35 13.44
C ALA A 102 6.84 -0.25 14.53
N PRO A 103 6.77 1.05 14.21
CA PRO A 103 6.81 1.66 12.87
C PRO A 103 8.05 1.30 12.04
N CYS A 104 7.97 1.51 10.73
CA CYS A 104 9.07 1.26 9.81
C CYS A 104 10.36 1.89 10.32
N THR A 105 11.44 1.11 10.41
CA THR A 105 12.75 1.60 10.91
C THR A 105 13.31 2.74 10.06
N PHE A 106 12.81 2.88 8.83
CA PHE A 106 13.23 3.92 7.89
C PHE A 106 12.39 5.20 7.90
N LEU A 107 11.39 5.27 8.78
CA LEU A 107 10.45 6.39 8.91
C LEU A 107 10.93 7.36 9.99
N ASP A 108 10.98 8.66 9.66
CA ASP A 108 11.03 9.72 10.67
C ASP A 108 9.61 10.00 11.17
N LEU A 109 9.39 9.85 12.47
CA LEU A 109 8.07 10.00 13.09
C LEU A 109 7.67 11.47 13.29
N ASN A 110 8.60 12.42 13.15
CA ASN A 110 8.31 13.84 13.33
C ASN A 110 7.61 14.43 12.10
N ASP A 111 8.01 14.01 10.91
CA ASP A 111 7.54 14.58 9.63
C ASP A 111 7.06 13.54 8.61
N ASN A 112 7.03 12.26 8.98
CA ASN A 112 6.67 11.12 8.13
C ASN A 112 7.59 10.93 6.91
N THR A 113 8.77 11.54 6.88
CA THR A 113 9.74 11.34 5.80
C THR A 113 10.42 9.99 5.92
N CYS A 114 10.98 9.51 4.81
CA CYS A 114 11.74 8.25 4.79
C CYS A 114 13.19 8.55 4.43
N PHE A 115 14.13 8.20 5.30
CA PHE A 115 15.55 8.49 5.03
C PHE A 115 16.17 7.59 3.94
N ILE A 116 15.45 6.54 3.51
CA ILE A 116 15.81 5.73 2.35
C ILE A 116 14.85 5.97 1.16
N TYR A 117 14.12 7.08 1.10
CA TYR A 117 13.01 7.27 0.15
C TYR A 117 13.37 6.91 -1.30
N ASP A 118 14.49 7.41 -1.83
CA ASP A 118 14.92 7.15 -3.22
C ASP A 118 15.28 5.69 -3.48
N VAL A 119 15.68 4.99 -2.42
CA VAL A 119 16.05 3.58 -2.41
C VAL A 119 15.03 2.72 -1.66
N ARG A 120 13.79 3.17 -1.48
CA ARG A 120 12.76 2.40 -0.77
C ARG A 120 12.45 1.06 -1.47
N PRO A 121 11.96 0.02 -0.78
CA PRO A 121 11.63 -1.26 -1.41
C PRO A 121 10.62 -1.10 -2.56
N LYS A 122 10.60 -2.07 -3.48
CA LYS A 122 9.63 -2.06 -4.58
C LYS A 122 8.19 -2.00 -4.08
N ALA A 123 7.86 -2.74 -3.03
CA ALA A 123 6.55 -2.71 -2.41
C ALA A 123 6.15 -1.29 -1.95
N CYS A 124 7.07 -0.54 -1.33
CA CYS A 124 6.82 0.86 -0.94
C CYS A 124 6.66 1.81 -2.14
N ARG A 125 7.43 1.61 -3.22
CA ARG A 125 7.29 2.45 -4.44
C ARG A 125 5.96 2.24 -5.13
N GLU A 126 5.46 1.01 -5.13
CA GLU A 126 4.24 0.64 -5.84
C GLU A 126 2.98 0.76 -4.98
N TYR A 127 3.11 0.96 -3.67
CA TYR A 127 1.97 1.17 -2.78
C TYR A 127 1.20 2.43 -3.18
N PRO A 128 -0.16 2.42 -3.20
CA PRO A 128 -1.05 1.35 -2.74
C PRO A 128 -1.48 0.32 -3.80
N HIS A 129 -0.79 0.25 -4.93
CA HIS A 129 -1.02 -0.65 -6.07
C HIS A 129 -2.33 -0.41 -6.84
N THR A 130 -3.05 0.67 -6.59
CA THR A 130 -4.35 0.93 -7.24
C THR A 130 -4.23 1.30 -8.72
N ASN A 131 -3.07 1.75 -9.21
CA ASN A 131 -2.78 2.00 -10.64
C ASN A 131 -2.07 0.82 -11.34
N ARG A 132 -1.98 -0.34 -10.69
CA ARG A 132 -1.26 -1.51 -11.24
C ARG A 132 -2.07 -2.14 -12.40
N LYS A 133 -1.37 -2.49 -13.48
CA LYS A 133 -1.92 -3.32 -14.57
C LYS A 133 -2.47 -4.64 -14.06
N LYS A 134 -3.54 -5.13 -14.68
CA LYS A 134 -4.32 -6.29 -14.22
C LYS A 134 -4.84 -6.09 -12.80
N PHE A 135 -5.37 -4.90 -12.50
CA PHE A 135 -5.89 -4.53 -11.18
C PHE A 135 -6.86 -5.58 -10.62
N ILE A 136 -7.64 -6.21 -11.51
CA ILE A 136 -8.61 -7.25 -11.15
C ILE A 136 -8.01 -8.44 -10.38
N GLN A 137 -6.70 -8.70 -10.53
CA GLN A 137 -6.00 -9.79 -9.84
C GLN A 137 -5.67 -9.44 -8.37
N ILE A 138 -5.67 -8.17 -8.01
CA ILE A 138 -5.24 -7.68 -6.69
C ILE A 138 -6.40 -7.07 -5.86
N THR A 139 -7.66 -7.34 -6.22
CA THR A 139 -8.81 -6.75 -5.50
C THR A 139 -8.85 -7.17 -4.02
N ASN A 140 -8.35 -8.35 -3.67
CA ASN A 140 -8.28 -8.79 -2.27
C ASN A 140 -7.25 -7.98 -1.49
N LEU A 141 -6.08 -7.71 -2.09
CA LEU A 141 -5.08 -6.82 -1.51
C LEU A 141 -5.63 -5.40 -1.37
N THR A 142 -6.33 -4.91 -2.39
CA THR A 142 -6.96 -3.59 -2.37
C THR A 142 -8.00 -3.49 -1.25
N LEU A 143 -8.81 -4.53 -1.05
CA LEU A 143 -9.79 -4.61 0.04
C LEU A 143 -9.14 -4.55 1.42
N ASN A 144 -8.00 -5.22 1.61
CA ASN A 144 -7.25 -5.10 2.88
C ASN A 144 -6.69 -3.68 3.05
N ASN A 145 -6.18 -3.10 1.96
CA ASN A 145 -5.59 -1.76 1.98
C ASN A 145 -6.61 -0.64 2.25
N THR A 146 -7.93 -0.85 2.06
CA THR A 146 -8.93 0.17 2.42
C THR A 146 -8.96 0.47 3.91
N ALA A 147 -8.55 -0.47 4.77
CA ALA A 147 -8.48 -0.26 6.22
C ALA A 147 -7.19 0.45 6.65
N ILE A 148 -6.21 0.58 5.74
CA ILE A 148 -4.87 1.11 6.04
C ILE A 148 -4.68 2.49 5.41
N CYS A 149 -5.08 2.67 4.15
CA CYS A 149 -4.81 3.89 3.40
C CYS A 149 -6.11 4.63 3.05
N PRO A 150 -6.26 5.89 3.50
CA PRO A 150 -7.36 6.77 3.14
C PRO A 150 -7.61 6.84 1.63
N ALA A 151 -6.55 7.01 0.83
CA ALA A 151 -6.67 7.09 -0.62
C ALA A 151 -7.22 5.79 -1.23
N VAL A 152 -6.87 4.62 -0.69
CA VAL A 152 -7.40 3.35 -1.19
C VAL A 152 -8.90 3.26 -0.91
N TYR A 153 -9.33 3.65 0.29
CA TYR A 153 -10.74 3.73 0.63
C TYR A 153 -11.49 4.65 -0.35
N HIS A 154 -11.02 5.88 -0.55
CA HIS A 154 -11.65 6.84 -1.47
C HIS A 154 -11.66 6.35 -2.93
N ILE A 155 -10.58 5.76 -3.41
CA ILE A 155 -10.51 5.20 -4.77
C ILE A 155 -11.55 4.10 -4.96
N VAL A 156 -11.75 3.23 -3.98
CA VAL A 156 -12.77 2.17 -4.06
C VAL A 156 -14.19 2.75 -4.05
N GLU A 157 -14.45 3.77 -3.22
CA GLU A 157 -15.74 4.46 -3.24
C GLU A 157 -16.01 5.16 -4.59
N ALA A 158 -15.00 5.85 -5.12
CA ALA A 158 -15.09 6.51 -6.43
C ALA A 158 -15.25 5.50 -7.58
N LEU A 159 -14.61 4.33 -7.48
CA LEU A 159 -14.77 3.24 -8.44
C LEU A 159 -16.22 2.75 -8.50
N LYS A 160 -16.87 2.56 -7.35
CA LYS A 160 -18.29 2.15 -7.29
C LYS A 160 -19.22 3.16 -7.95
N VAL A 161 -18.91 4.45 -7.83
CA VAL A 161 -19.66 5.53 -8.50
C VAL A 161 -19.41 5.54 -10.02
N LYS A 162 -18.15 5.43 -10.45
CA LYS A 162 -17.76 5.43 -11.88
C LYS A 162 -18.25 4.18 -12.61
N LEU A 163 -18.31 3.04 -11.92
CA LEU A 163 -18.72 1.73 -12.44
C LEU A 163 -19.75 1.07 -11.50
N PRO A 164 -21.03 1.45 -11.57
CA PRO A 164 -22.08 0.81 -10.78
C PRO A 164 -22.40 -0.61 -11.30
N LEU A 165 -22.46 -1.61 -10.41
CA LEU A 165 -22.64 -3.05 -10.72
C LEU A 165 -23.66 -3.76 -9.82
#